data_AF-A4BLK0-F1
#
_entry.id   AF-A4BLK0-F1
#
_cell.length_a   1.000
_cell.length_b   1.000
_cell.length_c   1.000
_cell.angle_alpha   90.00
_cell.angle_beta   90.00
_cell.angle_gamma   90.00
#
_symmetry.space_group_name_H-M   'P 1'
#
loop_
_entity.id
_entity.type
_entity.pdbx_description
1 polymer ?
#
loop_
_entity_poly.entity_id
_entity_poly.type
_entity_poly.pdbx_seq_one_letter_code
_entity_poly.pdbx_strand_id
1 'polypeptide(L)'
;MPIRVLLTEEFARHGVEAIFIKAPHSATPEDQLMLQFQGMIAEYERAQILERSRRGKRHRAKSGEISVLGGAPYGYRYIRKMPETPARYEIDAAEAAVVRLVFEKYTVDGLSIGAIARLLREMGPPTRRRVTRWERSVVWGMLRNPAYKGTACFNKTQVGPRQKVTKPFRLSGRSVHGEKTQRT
;
A
#
# COMPACT_ATOMS: atom_id res chain seq x y z
N MET A 1 24.72 -14.47 3.15
CA MET A 1 24.94 -14.23 4.58
C MET A 1 23.68 -13.62 5.18
N PRO A 2 23.10 -14.23 6.23
CA PRO A 2 21.94 -13.70 6.93
C PRO A 2 22.21 -12.27 7.39
N ILE A 3 21.24 -11.35 7.27
CA ILE A 3 21.48 -9.93 7.58
C ILE A 3 21.89 -9.73 9.04
N ARG A 4 21.40 -10.59 9.93
CA ARG A 4 21.75 -10.60 11.35
C ARG A 4 23.19 -11.07 11.60
N VAL A 5 23.67 -12.07 10.88
CA VAL A 5 25.04 -12.58 11.01
C VAL A 5 26.03 -11.53 10.51
N LEU A 6 25.74 -10.90 9.37
CA LEU A 6 26.53 -9.79 8.84
C LEU A 6 26.65 -8.65 9.85
N LEU A 7 25.55 -8.26 10.49
CA LEU A 7 25.56 -7.18 11.48
C LEU A 7 26.33 -7.55 12.75
N THR A 8 26.16 -8.76 13.27
CA THR A 8 26.91 -9.22 14.44
C THR A 8 28.42 -9.30 14.16
N GLU A 9 28.82 -9.77 12.98
CA GLU A 9 30.23 -9.78 12.55
C GLU A 9 30.80 -8.37 12.39
N GLU A 10 30.03 -7.44 11.84
CA GLU A 10 30.44 -6.03 11.70
C GLU A 10 30.62 -5.36 13.07
N PHE A 11 29.69 -5.58 14.00
CA PHE A 11 29.77 -5.05 15.35
C PHE A 11 30.97 -5.62 16.11
N ALA A 12 31.22 -6.93 16.00
CA ALA A 12 32.38 -7.57 16.59
C ALA A 12 33.70 -7.00 16.04
N ARG A 13 33.79 -6.74 14.71
CA ARG A 13 34.95 -6.09 14.08
C ARG A 13 35.24 -4.69 14.63
N HIS A 14 34.22 -4.01 15.15
CA HIS A 14 34.34 -2.69 15.78
C HIS A 14 34.38 -2.73 17.31
N GLY A 15 34.56 -3.92 17.92
CA GLY A 15 34.64 -4.07 19.38
C GLY A 15 33.31 -3.87 20.11
N VAL A 16 32.18 -3.92 19.39
CA VAL A 16 30.83 -3.80 19.96
C VAL A 16 30.27 -5.19 20.24
N GLU A 17 29.98 -5.46 21.50
CA GLU A 17 29.37 -6.72 21.95
C GLU A 17 27.84 -6.69 21.75
N ALA A 18 27.31 -7.68 21.05
CA ALA A 18 25.88 -7.84 20.83
C ALA A 18 25.28 -8.83 21.85
N ILE A 19 24.58 -8.31 22.87
CA ILE A 19 23.96 -9.11 23.93
C ILE A 19 22.52 -9.50 23.53
N PHE A 20 22.23 -10.80 23.46
CA PHE A 20 20.90 -11.32 23.14
C PHE A 20 20.17 -11.84 24.39
N ILE A 21 19.20 -11.07 24.88
CA ILE A 21 18.43 -11.36 26.12
C ILE A 21 17.79 -12.77 26.15
N LYS A 22 17.41 -13.30 24.99
CA LYS A 22 16.69 -14.59 24.87
C LYS A 22 17.53 -15.74 24.29
N ALA A 23 18.82 -15.53 24.07
CA ALA A 23 19.71 -16.57 23.53
C ALA A 23 20.67 -17.08 24.62
N PRO A 24 21.09 -18.35 24.57
CA PRO A 24 22.16 -18.84 25.45
C PRO A 24 23.42 -17.99 25.25
N HIS A 25 24.05 -17.59 26.37
CA HIS A 25 25.19 -16.67 26.43
C HIS A 25 26.54 -17.40 26.34
N SER A 26 26.55 -18.69 26.02
CA SER A 26 27.77 -19.48 25.98
C SER A 26 28.53 -19.22 24.68
N ALA A 27 29.78 -18.79 24.80
CA ALA A 27 30.67 -18.43 23.70
C ALA A 27 31.37 -19.65 23.07
N THR A 28 30.73 -20.83 23.09
CA THR A 28 31.31 -22.02 22.47
C THR A 28 31.14 -21.96 20.95
N PRO A 29 32.07 -22.52 20.17
CA PRO A 29 31.91 -22.64 18.72
C PRO A 29 30.59 -23.32 18.30
N GLU A 30 30.13 -24.29 19.09
CA GLU A 30 28.87 -25.02 18.90
C GLU A 30 27.63 -24.11 19.05
N ASP A 31 27.63 -23.22 20.04
CA ASP A 31 26.54 -22.27 20.27
C ASP A 31 26.51 -21.19 19.19
N GLN A 32 27.67 -20.70 18.76
CA GLN A 32 27.78 -19.74 17.67
C GLN A 32 27.25 -20.35 16.36
N LEU A 33 27.59 -21.61 16.09
CA LEU A 33 27.07 -22.36 14.95
C LEU A 33 25.55 -22.53 15.03
N MET A 34 25.03 -22.92 16.20
CA MET A 34 23.58 -23.07 16.42
C MET A 34 22.82 -21.76 16.18
N LEU A 35 23.35 -20.62 16.65
CA LEU A 35 22.76 -19.30 16.42
C LEU A 35 22.71 -18.92 14.94
N GLN A 36 23.78 -19.23 14.18
CA GLN A 36 23.80 -19.03 12.73
C GLN A 36 22.74 -19.88 12.03
N PHE A 37 22.62 -21.17 12.39
CA PHE A 37 21.58 -22.05 11.86
C PHE A 37 20.16 -21.56 12.18
N GLN A 38 19.90 -21.14 13.42
CA GLN A 38 18.60 -20.56 13.79
C GLN A 38 18.28 -19.30 12.99
N GLY A 39 19.28 -18.45 12.74
CA GLY A 39 19.14 -17.27 11.88
C GLY A 39 18.75 -17.66 10.45
N MET A 40 19.41 -18.66 9.88
CA MET A 40 19.09 -19.18 8.55
C MET A 40 17.67 -19.77 8.47
N ILE A 41 17.28 -20.57 9.47
CA ILE A 41 15.93 -21.17 9.55
C ILE A 41 14.87 -20.08 9.64
N ALA A 42 15.08 -19.07 10.50
CA ALA A 42 14.14 -17.96 10.66
C ALA A 42 13.96 -17.15 9.35
N GLU A 43 15.04 -16.90 8.60
CA GLU A 43 14.95 -16.24 7.29
C GLU A 43 14.20 -17.10 6.27
N TYR A 44 14.43 -18.41 6.27
CA TYR A 44 13.75 -19.36 5.40
C TYR A 44 12.24 -19.44 5.69
N GLU A 45 11.86 -19.60 6.96
CA GLU A 45 10.46 -19.62 7.39
C GLU A 45 9.75 -18.31 7.04
N ARG A 46 10.42 -17.17 7.29
CA ARG A 46 9.92 -15.87 6.90
C ARG A 46 9.67 -15.80 5.38
N ALA A 47 10.62 -16.26 4.57
CA ALA A 47 10.46 -16.30 3.12
C ALA A 47 9.29 -17.18 2.68
N GLN A 48 9.11 -18.36 3.30
CA GLN A 48 7.96 -19.22 3.06
C GLN A 48 6.63 -18.56 3.45
N ILE A 49 6.54 -17.92 4.62
CA ILE A 49 5.34 -17.20 5.07
C ILE A 49 4.98 -16.08 4.09
N LEU A 50 5.99 -15.32 3.62
CA LEU A 50 5.84 -14.28 2.62
C LEU A 50 5.30 -14.83 1.30
N GLU A 51 5.86 -15.93 0.81
CA GLU A 51 5.42 -16.60 -0.42
C GLU A 51 3.96 -17.07 -0.30
N ARG A 52 3.63 -17.83 0.75
CA ARG A 52 2.26 -18.30 1.02
C ARG A 52 1.26 -17.14 1.12
N SER A 53 1.64 -16.08 1.84
CA SER A 53 0.80 -14.89 1.99
C SER A 53 0.57 -14.16 0.66
N ARG A 54 1.60 -14.04 -0.17
CA ARG A 54 1.49 -13.45 -1.52
C ARG A 54 0.58 -14.28 -2.41
N ARG A 55 0.73 -15.61 -2.40
CA ARG A 55 -0.12 -16.54 -3.15
C ARG A 55 -1.58 -16.42 -2.70
N GLY A 56 -1.85 -16.45 -1.40
CA GLY A 56 -3.20 -16.33 -0.86
C GLY A 56 -3.86 -14.98 -1.18
N LYS A 57 -3.12 -13.86 -1.11
CA LYS A 57 -3.63 -12.54 -1.55
C LYS A 57 -3.92 -12.51 -3.06
N ARG A 58 -3.04 -13.09 -3.89
CA ARG A 58 -3.25 -13.15 -5.34
C ARG A 58 -4.47 -14.00 -5.70
N HIS A 59 -4.67 -15.14 -5.05
CA HIS A 59 -5.85 -15.97 -5.26
C HIS A 59 -7.14 -15.20 -4.94
N ARG A 60 -7.22 -14.59 -3.75
CA ARG A 60 -8.37 -13.76 -3.35
C ARG A 60 -8.65 -12.60 -4.30
N ALA A 61 -7.59 -11.93 -4.78
CA ALA A 61 -7.73 -10.86 -5.77
C ALA A 61 -8.31 -11.37 -7.11
N LYS A 62 -7.90 -12.57 -7.56
CA LYS A 62 -8.47 -13.21 -8.76
C LYS A 62 -9.94 -13.59 -8.56
N SER A 63 -10.30 -14.01 -7.35
CA SER A 63 -11.69 -14.31 -6.96
C SER A 63 -12.54 -13.05 -6.71
N GLY A 64 -12.02 -11.85 -6.97
CA GLY A 64 -12.75 -10.59 -6.82
C GLY A 64 -12.92 -10.10 -5.37
N GLU A 65 -12.24 -10.71 -4.39
CA GLU A 65 -12.37 -10.28 -3.00
C GLU A 65 -11.70 -8.92 -2.77
N ILE A 66 -12.47 -7.97 -2.24
CA ILE A 66 -12.01 -6.61 -1.90
C ILE A 66 -11.11 -6.62 -0.64
N SER A 67 -11.14 -7.70 0.14
CA SER A 67 -10.37 -7.90 1.37
C SER A 67 -8.85 -7.71 1.21
N VAL A 68 -8.35 -7.86 -0.03
CA VAL A 68 -6.92 -7.73 -0.37
C VAL A 68 -6.41 -6.30 -0.42
N LEU A 69 -7.29 -5.29 -0.41
CA LEU A 69 -6.94 -3.89 -0.67
C LEU A 69 -6.54 -3.08 0.58
N GLY A 70 -6.46 -3.70 1.76
CA GLY A 70 -5.91 -3.12 2.99
C GLY A 70 -6.74 -2.01 3.64
N GLY A 71 -7.62 -1.34 2.91
CA GLY A 71 -8.58 -0.35 3.42
C GLY A 71 -9.40 0.30 2.31
N ALA A 72 -10.54 0.87 2.69
CA ALA A 72 -11.42 1.54 1.72
C ALA A 72 -10.85 2.92 1.30
N PRO A 73 -11.06 3.35 0.05
CA PRO A 73 -10.87 4.74 -0.38
C PRO A 73 -11.80 5.70 0.36
N TYR A 74 -11.44 6.99 0.41
CA TYR A 74 -12.33 8.06 0.90
C TYR A 74 -13.66 8.03 0.12
N GLY A 75 -14.81 8.28 0.76
CA GLY A 75 -16.12 8.06 0.13
C GLY A 75 -16.65 6.63 0.25
N TYR A 76 -15.83 5.68 0.70
CA TYR A 76 -16.23 4.29 0.92
C TYR A 76 -15.88 3.77 2.32
N ARG A 77 -16.77 3.03 2.95
CA ARG A 77 -16.54 2.31 4.21
C ARG A 77 -16.21 0.85 3.93
N TYR A 78 -15.16 0.33 4.56
CA TYR A 78 -14.85 -1.10 4.49
C TYR A 78 -15.70 -1.87 5.49
N ILE A 79 -16.52 -2.78 4.96
CA ILE A 79 -17.25 -3.75 5.77
C ILE A 79 -16.46 -5.05 5.76
N ARG A 80 -16.06 -5.49 6.95
CA ARG A 80 -15.31 -6.74 7.14
C ARG A 80 -16.16 -7.93 6.71
N LYS A 81 -15.49 -8.99 6.25
CA LYS A 81 -16.12 -10.28 5.97
C LYS A 81 -16.80 -10.79 7.26
N MET A 82 -18.07 -11.17 7.15
CA MET A 82 -18.80 -11.95 8.15
C MET A 82 -18.87 -13.41 7.68
N PRO A 83 -19.27 -14.38 8.54
CA PRO A 83 -19.40 -15.78 8.11
C PRO A 83 -20.26 -15.96 6.86
N GLU A 84 -21.32 -15.15 6.73
CA GLU A 84 -22.31 -15.25 5.65
C GLU A 84 -22.14 -14.21 4.54
N THR A 85 -21.28 -13.19 4.72
CA THR A 85 -21.13 -12.11 3.73
C THR A 85 -19.67 -11.78 3.43
N PRO A 86 -19.32 -11.64 2.14
CA PRO A 86 -17.97 -11.23 1.76
C PRO A 86 -17.69 -9.80 2.19
N ALA A 87 -16.41 -9.48 2.33
CA ALA A 87 -15.99 -8.11 2.58
C ALA A 87 -16.39 -7.21 1.40
N ARG A 88 -16.95 -6.04 1.69
CA ARG A 88 -17.47 -5.11 0.69
C ARG A 88 -17.13 -3.66 1.02
N TYR A 89 -17.30 -2.80 0.02
CA TYR A 89 -17.32 -1.36 0.22
C TYR A 89 -18.75 -0.84 0.22
N GLU A 90 -19.08 -0.02 1.21
CA GLU A 90 -20.32 0.73 1.24
C GLU A 90 -20.03 2.20 1.00
N ILE A 91 -20.96 2.93 0.38
CA ILE A 91 -20.79 4.35 0.13
C ILE A 91 -21.02 5.11 1.43
N ASP A 92 -20.05 5.91 1.83
CA ASP A 92 -20.26 6.94 2.85
C ASP A 92 -20.78 8.19 2.15
N ALA A 93 -22.07 8.47 2.28
CA ALA A 93 -22.73 9.51 1.48
C ALA A 93 -22.10 10.90 1.66
N ALA A 94 -21.68 11.24 2.88
CA ALA A 94 -21.07 12.53 3.20
C ALA A 94 -19.69 12.65 2.54
N GLU A 95 -18.84 11.63 2.69
CA GLU A 95 -17.52 11.64 2.05
C GLU A 95 -17.63 11.54 0.52
N ALA A 96 -18.60 10.77 0.00
CA ALA A 96 -18.84 10.61 -1.43
C ALA A 96 -19.29 11.90 -2.12
N ALA A 97 -20.01 12.78 -1.42
CA ALA A 97 -20.35 14.12 -1.93
C ALA A 97 -19.08 14.94 -2.19
N VAL A 98 -18.10 14.88 -1.29
CA VAL A 98 -16.80 15.54 -1.47
C VAL A 98 -16.03 14.94 -2.65
N VAL A 99 -16.08 13.61 -2.83
CA VAL A 99 -15.46 12.96 -4.01
C VAL A 99 -16.09 13.47 -5.30
N ARG A 100 -17.42 13.49 -5.39
CA ARG A 100 -18.13 14.01 -6.58
C ARG A 100 -17.74 15.45 -6.89
N LEU A 101 -17.71 16.31 -5.88
CA LEU A 101 -17.25 17.70 -6.00
C LEU A 101 -15.82 17.76 -6.55
N VAL A 102 -14.88 16.95 -6.03
CA VAL A 102 -13.50 16.94 -6.51
C VAL A 102 -13.41 16.59 -7.99
N PHE A 103 -14.16 15.58 -8.44
CA PHE A 103 -14.19 15.20 -9.85
C PHE A 103 -14.79 16.32 -10.70
N GLU A 104 -15.94 16.87 -10.31
CA GLU A 104 -16.59 17.99 -10.99
C GLU A 104 -15.64 19.20 -11.14
N LYS A 105 -15.04 19.65 -10.04
CA LYS A 105 -14.08 20.78 -10.05
C LYS A 105 -12.84 20.51 -10.90
N TYR A 106 -12.44 19.24 -11.05
CA TYR A 106 -11.29 18.87 -11.86
C TYR A 106 -11.64 18.74 -13.36
N THR A 107 -12.78 18.16 -13.69
CA THR A 107 -13.15 17.82 -15.08
C THR A 107 -14.01 18.88 -15.75
N VAL A 108 -14.96 19.47 -15.03
CA VAL A 108 -15.89 20.48 -15.56
C VAL A 108 -15.27 21.87 -15.44
N ASP A 109 -14.91 22.27 -14.22
CA ASP A 109 -14.37 23.62 -13.96
C ASP A 109 -12.89 23.75 -14.33
N GLY A 110 -12.21 22.63 -14.58
CA GLY A 110 -10.80 22.60 -14.99
C GLY A 110 -9.82 23.11 -13.91
N LEU A 111 -10.20 23.12 -12.63
CA LEU A 111 -9.33 23.60 -11.56
C LEU A 111 -8.06 22.76 -11.41
N SER A 112 -6.97 23.40 -10.97
CA SER A 112 -5.74 22.68 -10.64
C SER A 112 -5.91 21.88 -9.34
N ILE A 113 -5.14 20.79 -9.19
CA ILE A 113 -5.13 19.99 -7.96
C ILE A 113 -4.82 20.86 -6.72
N GLY A 114 -3.95 21.87 -6.88
CA GLY A 114 -3.64 22.83 -5.82
C GLY A 114 -4.84 23.71 -5.45
N ALA A 115 -5.59 24.20 -6.46
CA ALA A 115 -6.79 24.99 -6.25
C ALA A 115 -7.90 24.16 -5.57
N ILE A 116 -8.10 22.91 -5.99
CA ILE A 116 -9.07 22.01 -5.37
C ILE A 116 -8.69 21.72 -3.91
N ALA A 117 -7.41 21.43 -3.63
CA ALA A 117 -6.97 21.22 -2.26
C ALA A 117 -7.18 22.46 -1.39
N ARG A 118 -7.03 23.67 -1.94
CA ARG A 118 -7.32 24.93 -1.24
C ARG A 118 -8.82 25.09 -0.97
N LEU A 119 -9.66 24.88 -1.98
CA LEU A 119 -11.12 24.91 -1.86
C LEU A 119 -11.62 23.97 -0.74
N LEU A 120 -11.11 22.73 -0.70
CA LEU A 120 -11.46 21.77 0.34
C LEU A 120 -10.96 22.16 1.73
N ARG A 121 -9.89 22.96 1.84
CA ARG A 121 -9.47 23.50 3.15
C ARG A 121 -10.40 24.63 3.59
N GLU A 122 -10.84 25.49 2.67
CA GLU A 122 -11.74 26.60 2.94
C GLU A 122 -13.15 26.11 3.31
N MET A 123 -13.66 25.08 2.64
CA MET A 123 -14.94 24.46 2.97
C MET A 123 -14.94 23.67 4.28
N GLY A 124 -13.78 23.19 4.72
CA GLY A 124 -13.64 22.42 5.96
C GLY A 124 -14.23 21.00 6.05
N PRO A 125 -14.54 20.23 4.98
CA PRO A 125 -14.97 18.84 5.15
C PRO A 125 -13.87 18.01 5.84
N PRO A 126 -14.25 17.14 6.80
CA PRO A 126 -13.28 16.34 7.54
C PRO A 126 -12.58 15.33 6.64
N THR A 127 -11.27 15.14 6.82
CA THR A 127 -10.58 13.98 6.23
C THR A 127 -10.91 12.72 7.02
N ARG A 128 -10.74 11.54 6.42
CA ARG A 128 -11.08 10.24 7.05
C ARG A 128 -10.46 10.03 8.43
N ARG A 129 -9.20 10.45 8.61
CA ARG A 129 -8.52 10.32 9.91
C ARG A 129 -8.81 11.51 10.82
N ARG A 130 -9.48 12.57 10.34
CA ARG A 130 -9.77 13.84 11.02
C ARG A 130 -8.54 14.60 11.54
N VAL A 131 -7.32 14.10 11.31
CA VAL A 131 -6.06 14.72 11.77
C VAL A 131 -5.35 15.51 10.67
N THR A 132 -5.66 15.26 9.40
CA THR A 132 -4.88 15.80 8.27
C THR A 132 -5.70 16.82 7.49
N ARG A 133 -5.06 17.92 7.05
CA ARG A 133 -5.67 18.89 6.13
C ARG A 133 -5.70 18.33 4.69
N TRP A 134 -6.54 18.90 3.84
CA TRP A 134 -6.55 18.56 2.42
C TRP A 134 -5.25 19.01 1.73
N GLU A 135 -4.44 18.03 1.35
CA GLU A 135 -3.19 18.23 0.61
C GLU A 135 -3.33 17.87 -0.87
N ARG A 136 -2.41 18.41 -1.68
CA ARG A 136 -2.31 18.09 -3.12
C ARG A 136 -2.13 16.59 -3.36
N SER A 137 -1.36 15.92 -2.50
CA SER A 137 -1.10 14.48 -2.51
C SER A 137 -2.37 13.65 -2.37
N VAL A 138 -3.27 14.06 -1.45
CA VAL A 138 -4.55 13.39 -1.17
C VAL A 138 -5.51 13.54 -2.35
N VAL A 139 -5.69 14.75 -2.87
CA VAL A 139 -6.53 15.01 -4.05
C VAL A 139 -5.99 14.27 -5.27
N TRP A 140 -4.67 14.26 -5.47
CA TRP A 140 -4.05 13.51 -6.55
C TRP A 140 -4.23 12.00 -6.43
N GLY A 141 -4.09 11.45 -5.21
CA GLY A 141 -4.35 10.04 -4.92
C GLY A 141 -5.82 9.67 -5.19
N MET A 142 -6.75 10.56 -4.85
CA MET A 142 -8.18 10.40 -5.12
C MET A 142 -8.47 10.32 -6.63
N LEU A 143 -8.02 11.30 -7.41
CA LEU A 143 -8.25 11.36 -8.86
C LEU A 143 -7.66 10.17 -9.63
N ARG A 144 -6.62 9.52 -9.10
CA ARG A 144 -6.00 8.33 -9.72
C ARG A 144 -6.55 7.01 -9.20
N ASN A 145 -7.49 7.03 -8.26
CA ASN A 145 -7.98 5.80 -7.66
C ASN A 145 -9.05 5.16 -8.56
N PRO A 146 -8.79 3.97 -9.13
CA PRO A 146 -9.74 3.29 -10.02
C PRO A 146 -11.02 2.85 -9.30
N ALA A 147 -11.04 2.83 -7.96
CA ALA A 147 -12.25 2.51 -7.20
C ALA A 147 -13.43 3.45 -7.54
N TYR A 148 -13.16 4.72 -7.85
CA TYR A 148 -14.20 5.70 -8.18
C TYR A 148 -14.82 5.50 -9.57
N LYS A 149 -14.26 4.62 -10.40
CA LYS A 149 -14.88 4.14 -11.64
C LYS A 149 -15.36 2.69 -11.54
N GLY A 150 -15.54 2.19 -10.31
CA GLY A 150 -16.02 0.83 -10.05
C GLY A 150 -14.97 -0.28 -10.22
N THR A 151 -13.68 0.06 -10.34
CA THR A 151 -12.63 -0.95 -10.56
C THR A 151 -11.74 -1.14 -9.33
N ALA A 152 -11.64 -2.37 -8.83
CA ALA A 152 -10.66 -2.79 -7.84
C ALA A 152 -9.35 -3.24 -8.51
N CYS A 153 -8.19 -2.84 -7.98
CA CYS A 153 -6.89 -3.23 -8.55
C CYS A 153 -5.90 -3.69 -7.49
N PHE A 154 -5.41 -4.92 -7.61
CA PHE A 154 -4.36 -5.49 -6.78
C PHE A 154 -3.03 -5.57 -7.57
N ASN A 155 -1.89 -5.32 -6.92
CA ASN A 155 -0.56 -5.32 -7.57
C ASN A 155 -0.44 -4.43 -8.83
N LYS A 156 -1.07 -3.25 -8.82
CA LYS A 156 -1.06 -2.31 -9.96
C LYS A 156 0.20 -1.42 -10.05
N THR A 157 1.12 -1.51 -9.09
CA THR A 157 2.30 -0.64 -9.02
C THR A 157 3.54 -1.48 -9.24
N GLN A 158 4.37 -1.06 -10.18
CA GLN A 158 5.70 -1.61 -10.43
C GLN A 158 6.74 -0.50 -10.36
N VAL A 159 7.97 -0.84 -9.98
CA VAL A 159 9.11 0.08 -10.09
C VAL A 159 9.45 0.23 -11.57
N GLY A 160 9.64 1.46 -12.02
CA GLY A 160 9.94 1.78 -13.42
C GLY A 160 10.39 3.23 -13.57
N PRO A 161 10.87 3.62 -14.76
CA PRO A 161 11.33 4.98 -15.01
C PRO A 161 10.21 6.01 -14.75
N ARG A 162 10.58 7.16 -14.21
CA ARG A 162 9.63 8.23 -13.89
C ARG A 162 9.09 8.87 -15.18
N GLN A 163 7.80 8.69 -15.45
CA GLN A 163 7.14 9.36 -16.57
C GLN A 163 6.53 10.71 -16.15
N LYS A 164 6.74 11.75 -16.97
CA LYS A 164 6.14 13.08 -16.75
C LYS A 164 4.66 13.06 -17.11
N VAL A 165 3.79 13.02 -16.11
CA VAL A 165 2.33 13.11 -16.29
C VAL A 165 1.88 14.56 -16.13
N THR A 166 1.57 15.24 -17.24
CA THR A 166 1.09 16.63 -17.27
C THR A 166 -0.44 16.73 -17.20
N LYS A 167 -1.00 17.93 -17.00
CA LYS A 167 -2.47 18.15 -17.00
C LYS A 167 -3.11 17.79 -18.34
N PRO A 168 -2.58 18.25 -19.51
CA PRO A 168 -3.10 17.84 -20.81
C PRO A 168 -3.06 16.32 -21.00
N PHE A 169 -1.96 15.67 -20.60
CA PHE A 169 -1.85 14.22 -20.67
C PHE A 169 -2.99 13.51 -19.91
N ARG A 170 -3.32 13.97 -18.70
CA ARG A 170 -4.42 13.39 -17.91
C ARG A 170 -5.79 13.62 -18.53
N LEU A 171 -6.05 14.83 -19.03
CA LEU A 171 -7.34 15.18 -19.63
C LEU A 171 -7.59 14.42 -20.94
N SER A 172 -6.53 14.07 -21.68
CA SER A 172 -6.64 13.24 -22.89
C SER A 172 -7.03 11.77 -22.65
N GLY A 173 -7.23 11.34 -21.40
CA GLY A 173 -7.61 9.96 -21.08
C GLY A 173 -6.49 8.92 -21.27
N ARG A 174 -5.30 9.33 -21.73
CA ARG A 174 -4.15 8.44 -21.96
C ARG A 174 -3.67 7.83 -20.64
N SER A 175 -3.44 6.52 -20.65
CA SER A 175 -2.88 5.79 -19.52
C SER A 175 -1.37 5.61 -19.71
N VAL A 176 -0.62 5.82 -18.63
CA VAL A 176 0.85 5.61 -18.58
C VAL A 176 1.21 4.12 -18.76
N HIS A 177 0.28 3.22 -18.45
CA HIS A 177 0.46 1.79 -18.61
C HIS A 177 -0.22 1.37 -19.92
N GLY A 178 0.58 0.92 -20.88
CA GLY A 178 0.11 0.26 -22.09
C GLY A 178 -0.68 -1.01 -21.77
N GLU A 179 -1.57 -1.36 -22.68
CA GLU A 179 -2.34 -2.60 -22.71
C GLU A 179 -1.53 -3.79 -22.20
N LYS A 180 -2.03 -4.44 -21.15
CA LYS A 180 -1.75 -5.86 -21.00
C LYS A 180 -2.74 -6.60 -21.90
N THR A 181 -2.40 -6.71 -23.17
CA THR A 181 -2.86 -7.82 -24.00
C THR A 181 -2.40 -9.10 -23.33
N GLN A 182 -3.32 -9.83 -22.69
CA GLN A 182 -3.31 -11.29 -22.67
C GLN A 182 -4.77 -11.76 -22.78
N ARG A 183 -5.19 -11.97 -24.04
CA ARG A 183 -6.08 -13.08 -24.40
C ARG A 183 -5.34 -14.37 -24.04
N THR A 184 -5.82 -15.09 -23.02
CA THR A 184 -6.11 -16.52 -23.01
C THR A 184 -6.70 -16.92 -21.66
#